data_AF-A0A3A0ASI6-F1
#
_entry.id   AF-A0A3A0ASI6-F1
#
_cell.length_a   1.000
_cell.length_b   1.000
_cell.length_c   1.000
_cell.angle_alpha   90.00
_cell.angle_beta   90.00
_cell.angle_gamma   90.00
#
_symmetry.space_group_name_H-M   'P 1'
#
loop_
_entity.id
_entity.type
_entity.pdbx_description
1 polymer ?
#
loop_
_entity_poly.entity_id
_entity_poly.type
_entity_poly.pdbx_seq_one_letter_code
_entity_poly.pdbx_strand_id
1 'polypeptide(L)'
;MQSGISTWRLPTKLWRVPPPLPATTPPPPGTLPWASRPLLGSQRRRTAGTFWTTWRAFPAPANRPQRRAVYTRARTPLANSRTQCVIPGRRVMPSHTLYPSLEALLQPATLAALTGSPVEAVTVEPFKTIDSLSGSRFLRVLLDGDPARAHVVKRIAHDRDWLMRATGDRIGRSALAWETGLYDDTPPEIDAVVVACSNDDAGGGRALLMRDIAPHLVPAGDAPISVAENDIFLGAMAALHATFWNQSARAAAELGFITPEQVYHAFSPETGRREAEGEDAIPKAIAAGWELLPELVGADVRSIVEPLLEDPRPLTTALAPYRVTVVHSDWKLGNLGIIRHTGAPPQVVLLDWDRVCAGQPGLDLGWYLAVNSARLPVSKEAVITGYRAHLEARLAQPLDDAWWQAQLELSLLGAFLQLGWPKLLGAASPDPSTAARERAELDWWTSWVLAGAARL
;
A
#
# COMPACT_ATOMS: atom_id res chain seq x y z
N MET A 1 -9.71 9.68 43.37
CA MET A 1 -8.58 10.64 43.33
C MET A 1 -7.82 10.43 42.03
N GLN A 2 -7.91 11.43 41.16
CA GLN A 2 -7.21 11.70 39.88
C GLN A 2 -6.57 10.53 39.10
N SER A 3 -7.31 10.10 38.07
CA SER A 3 -6.84 9.38 36.89
C SER A 3 -6.05 10.32 35.95
N GLY A 4 -4.80 9.98 35.66
CA GLY A 4 -3.97 10.67 34.67
C GLY A 4 -4.36 10.26 33.25
N ILE A 5 -5.09 11.13 32.56
CA ILE A 5 -5.31 11.07 31.11
C ILE A 5 -4.02 11.56 30.44
N SER A 6 -3.24 10.63 29.90
CA SER A 6 -2.09 10.95 29.04
C SER A 6 -2.60 11.39 27.68
N THR A 7 -2.65 12.69 27.44
CA THR A 7 -2.77 13.28 26.10
C THR A 7 -1.46 13.05 25.34
N TRP A 8 -1.44 12.05 24.47
CA TRP A 8 -0.28 11.74 23.63
C TRP A 8 -0.16 12.72 22.46
N ARG A 9 1.01 13.36 22.33
CA ARG A 9 1.36 14.29 21.24
C ARG A 9 2.00 13.54 20.07
N LEU A 10 1.64 13.97 18.86
CA LEU A 10 2.20 13.55 17.56
C LEU A 10 3.74 13.63 17.48
N PRO A 11 4.42 12.72 16.74
CA PRO A 11 5.60 13.08 15.97
C PRO A 11 5.12 13.86 14.74
N THR A 12 5.16 15.19 14.83
CA THR A 12 4.67 16.12 13.78
C THR A 12 5.62 16.28 12.58
N LYS A 13 6.55 15.35 12.31
CA LYS A 13 7.64 15.59 11.36
C LYS A 13 7.41 15.15 9.91
N LEU A 14 6.50 14.22 9.63
CA LEU A 14 6.29 13.73 8.24
C LEU A 14 5.21 14.47 7.44
N TRP A 15 4.33 15.25 8.10
CA TRP A 15 3.14 15.82 7.42
C TRP A 15 2.81 17.28 7.80
N ARG A 16 3.78 18.06 8.32
CA ARG A 16 3.58 19.52 8.42
C ARG A 16 3.81 20.14 7.05
N VAL A 17 2.72 20.45 6.35
CA VAL A 17 2.75 21.46 5.28
C VAL A 17 3.05 22.81 5.96
N PRO A 18 4.13 23.53 5.59
CA PRO A 18 4.37 24.86 6.11
C PRO A 18 3.22 25.80 5.70
N PRO A 19 2.85 26.79 6.53
CA PRO A 19 1.86 27.78 6.13
C PRO A 19 2.33 28.52 4.87
N PRO A 20 1.41 28.96 3.99
CA PRO A 20 1.78 29.73 2.79
C PRO A 20 2.59 30.96 3.20
N LEU A 21 3.68 31.22 2.48
CA LEU A 21 4.45 32.45 2.64
C LEU A 21 3.53 33.66 2.43
N PRO A 22 3.57 34.69 3.29
CA PRO A 22 2.83 35.92 3.05
C PRO A 22 3.31 36.53 1.73
N ALA A 23 2.36 36.96 0.89
CA ALA A 23 2.64 37.61 -0.38
C ALA A 23 3.58 38.80 -0.15
N THR A 24 4.84 38.68 -0.59
CA THR A 24 5.78 39.79 -0.59
C THR A 24 5.48 40.65 -1.80
N THR A 25 5.04 41.88 -1.53
CA THR A 25 4.96 42.95 -2.53
C THR A 25 6.34 43.14 -3.19
N PRO A 26 6.40 43.32 -4.53
CA PRO A 26 7.67 43.52 -5.22
C PRO A 26 8.29 44.86 -4.83
N PRO A 27 9.62 44.94 -4.64
CA PRO A 27 10.28 46.22 -4.43
C PRO A 27 10.32 47.03 -5.74
N PRO A 28 10.25 48.36 -5.68
CA PRO A 28 10.30 49.23 -6.85
C PRO A 28 11.70 49.21 -7.48
N PRO A 29 11.82 49.55 -8.79
CA PRO A 29 13.05 49.40 -9.53
C PRO A 29 14.04 50.52 -9.21
N GLY A 30 15.30 50.14 -9.04
CA GLY A 30 16.44 51.04 -9.21
C GLY A 30 17.05 51.58 -7.92
N THR A 31 18.19 51.00 -7.53
CA THR A 31 19.45 51.73 -7.36
C THR A 31 20.55 50.70 -7.10
N LEU A 32 21.49 50.57 -8.05
CA LEU A 32 22.84 50.07 -7.77
C LEU A 32 23.53 51.01 -6.77
N PRO A 33 24.51 50.52 -5.99
CA PRO A 33 25.85 50.96 -6.37
C PRO A 33 26.97 49.91 -6.15
N TRP A 34 27.95 50.02 -7.05
CA TRP A 34 29.33 49.56 -7.12
C TRP A 34 30.13 49.02 -5.89
N ALA A 35 30.93 48.00 -6.23
CA ALA A 35 32.38 47.80 -6.00
C ALA A 35 33.01 47.97 -4.61
N SER A 36 33.66 46.89 -4.14
CA SER A 36 35.07 46.86 -3.70
C SER A 36 35.58 45.41 -3.53
N ARG A 37 36.56 45.04 -4.34
CA ARG A 37 37.61 44.01 -4.10
C ARG A 37 38.94 44.78 -3.93
N PRO A 38 40.10 44.20 -3.54
CA PRO A 38 40.49 42.78 -3.37
C PRO A 38 41.38 42.50 -2.13
N LEU A 39 41.88 41.25 -2.01
CA LEU A 39 43.27 40.80 -1.72
C LEU A 39 43.19 39.40 -1.05
N LEU A 40 43.61 38.27 -1.64
CA LEU A 40 44.91 37.76 -2.13
C LEU A 40 45.43 36.63 -1.19
N GLY A 41 45.72 35.47 -1.79
CA GLY A 41 46.59 34.41 -1.25
C GLY A 41 45.87 33.18 -0.68
N SER A 42 46.25 31.93 -0.95
CA SER A 42 47.26 31.36 -1.84
C SER A 42 47.03 29.83 -1.91
N GLN A 43 47.38 29.27 -3.08
CA GLN A 43 47.99 27.95 -3.33
C GLN A 43 47.30 26.64 -2.86
N ARG A 44 46.81 25.87 -3.85
CA ARG A 44 47.39 24.61 -4.41
C ARG A 44 47.25 23.37 -3.51
N ARG A 45 46.53 22.35 -4.02
CA ARG A 45 47.12 21.22 -4.77
C ARG A 45 46.05 20.36 -5.43
N ARG A 46 46.34 20.01 -6.70
CA ARG A 46 45.72 18.96 -7.49
C ARG A 46 46.18 17.58 -6.98
N THR A 47 45.34 16.57 -7.11
CA THR A 47 45.70 15.31 -7.77
C THR A 47 44.47 14.66 -8.36
N ALA A 48 44.54 14.41 -9.66
CA ALA A 48 43.69 13.52 -10.42
C ALA A 48 44.06 12.05 -10.13
N GLY A 49 43.10 11.14 -10.37
CA GLY A 49 43.34 9.70 -10.36
C GLY A 49 42.15 8.98 -11.00
N THR A 50 42.35 8.54 -12.23
CA THR A 50 41.38 7.88 -13.12
C THR A 50 41.59 6.35 -13.10
N PHE A 51 40.54 5.59 -13.44
CA PHE A 51 40.50 4.18 -13.89
C PHE A 51 40.80 3.05 -12.87
N TRP A 52 39.87 2.09 -12.70
CA TRP A 52 39.80 0.84 -13.47
C TRP A 52 38.57 -0.02 -13.07
N THR A 53 37.91 -0.54 -14.10
CA THR A 53 37.00 -1.70 -14.12
C THR A 53 37.72 -2.99 -13.72
N THR A 54 37.07 -3.89 -12.97
CA THR A 54 37.17 -5.34 -13.22
C THR A 54 35.97 -6.10 -12.63
N TRP A 55 35.22 -6.71 -13.55
CA TRP A 55 34.44 -7.91 -13.35
C TRP A 55 35.33 -9.06 -12.87
N ARG A 56 34.85 -9.90 -11.93
CA ARG A 56 35.35 -11.27 -11.75
C ARG A 56 34.19 -12.25 -11.70
N ALA A 57 34.19 -13.08 -12.72
CA ALA A 57 33.38 -14.27 -12.89
C ALA A 57 33.78 -15.37 -11.88
N PHE A 58 32.78 -16.11 -11.38
CA PHE A 58 32.96 -17.41 -10.75
C PHE A 58 32.88 -18.52 -11.81
N PRO A 59 33.72 -19.57 -11.74
CA PRO A 59 33.64 -20.70 -12.65
C PRO A 59 32.74 -21.82 -12.10
N ALA A 60 32.09 -22.54 -13.01
CA ALA A 60 31.57 -23.89 -12.84
C ALA A 60 31.85 -24.67 -14.14
N PRO A 61 31.76 -26.01 -14.21
CA PRO A 61 31.73 -27.04 -13.15
C PRO A 61 32.77 -28.18 -13.39
N ALA A 62 32.94 -29.05 -12.39
CA ALA A 62 33.61 -30.34 -12.57
C ALA A 62 32.66 -31.51 -12.25
N ASN A 63 32.88 -32.62 -12.98
CA ASN A 63 32.00 -33.76 -13.20
C ASN A 63 31.64 -34.65 -12.00
N ARG A 64 30.50 -35.33 -12.18
CA ARG A 64 29.84 -36.39 -11.39
C ARG A 64 30.75 -37.54 -10.91
N PRO A 65 30.25 -38.36 -9.96
CA PRO A 65 29.79 -39.67 -10.39
C PRO A 65 28.38 -40.05 -9.90
N GLN A 66 27.72 -40.86 -10.73
CA GLN A 66 26.39 -41.44 -10.56
C GLN A 66 26.30 -42.34 -9.32
N ARG A 67 25.22 -42.19 -8.54
CA ARG A 67 24.65 -43.30 -7.75
C ARG A 67 23.15 -43.39 -7.99
N ARG A 68 22.75 -44.55 -8.51
CA ARG A 68 21.35 -45.00 -8.62
C ARG A 68 20.78 -45.13 -7.21
N ALA A 69 19.64 -44.47 -6.96
CA ALA A 69 18.75 -44.81 -5.87
C ALA A 69 17.36 -45.07 -6.46
N VAL A 70 16.90 -46.29 -6.23
CA VAL A 70 15.59 -46.83 -6.61
C VAL A 70 14.54 -46.13 -5.75
N TYR A 71 13.62 -45.38 -6.37
CA TYR A 71 12.42 -44.88 -5.68
C TYR A 71 11.25 -45.80 -5.97
N THR A 72 10.90 -46.61 -4.97
CA THR A 72 9.67 -47.38 -4.90
C THR A 72 8.49 -46.43 -4.69
N ARG A 73 7.49 -46.53 -5.57
CA ARG A 73 6.17 -45.93 -5.44
C ARG A 73 5.53 -46.37 -4.12
N ALA A 74 5.14 -45.42 -3.29
CA ALA A 74 4.02 -45.57 -2.36
C ALA A 74 3.03 -44.44 -2.64
N ARG A 75 1.92 -44.79 -3.29
CA ARG A 75 0.73 -43.96 -3.43
C ARG A 75 -0.03 -44.01 -2.12
N THR A 76 -0.26 -42.87 -1.50
CA THR A 76 -1.32 -42.70 -0.51
C THR A 76 -2.13 -41.46 -0.90
N PRO A 77 -3.46 -41.56 -1.02
CA PRO A 77 -4.30 -40.48 -1.53
C PRO A 77 -4.58 -39.46 -0.43
N LEU A 78 -4.15 -38.21 -0.60
CA LEU A 78 -4.66 -37.10 0.19
C LEU A 78 -5.89 -36.52 -0.51
N ALA A 79 -6.96 -36.47 0.26
CA ALA A 79 -8.31 -36.18 -0.13
C ALA A 79 -8.54 -34.69 -0.44
N ASN A 80 -9.37 -34.46 -1.46
CA ASN A 80 -10.28 -33.32 -1.65
C ASN A 80 -9.76 -31.92 -1.27
N SER A 81 -8.86 -31.38 -2.10
CA SER A 81 -8.91 -29.93 -2.35
C SER A 81 -10.12 -29.65 -3.25
N ARG A 82 -11.18 -29.07 -2.70
CA ARG A 82 -12.19 -28.39 -3.51
C ARG A 82 -11.55 -27.15 -4.13
N THR A 83 -10.77 -27.35 -5.18
CA THR A 83 -10.45 -26.29 -6.12
C THR A 83 -11.76 -26.05 -6.88
N GLN A 84 -12.59 -25.12 -6.41
CA GLN A 84 -13.61 -24.56 -7.30
C GLN A 84 -12.84 -23.76 -8.35
N CYS A 85 -12.49 -24.46 -9.42
CA CYS A 85 -12.08 -23.88 -10.67
C CYS A 85 -13.23 -22.95 -11.08
N VAL A 86 -12.97 -21.64 -11.05
CA VAL A 86 -13.90 -20.66 -11.59
C VAL A 86 -13.99 -20.92 -13.09
N ILE A 87 -15.06 -21.60 -13.48
CA ILE A 87 -15.37 -21.88 -14.89
C ILE A 87 -15.70 -20.52 -15.55
N PRO A 88 -15.03 -20.14 -16.64
CA PRO A 88 -15.36 -18.92 -17.37
C PRO A 88 -16.84 -18.91 -17.80
N GLY A 89 -17.58 -17.86 -17.47
CA GLY A 89 -18.99 -17.68 -17.85
C GLY A 89 -20.01 -17.96 -16.75
N ARG A 90 -19.60 -18.34 -15.53
CA ARG A 90 -20.53 -18.37 -14.39
C ARG A 90 -20.67 -16.96 -13.82
N ARG A 91 -21.87 -16.38 -13.93
CA ARG A 91 -22.25 -15.14 -13.23
C ARG A 91 -21.86 -15.31 -11.76
N VAL A 92 -20.93 -14.49 -11.26
CA VAL A 92 -20.58 -14.51 -9.83
C VAL A 92 -21.82 -14.06 -9.08
N MET A 93 -22.52 -15.02 -8.48
CA MET A 93 -23.61 -14.73 -7.57
C MET A 93 -22.99 -14.14 -6.31
N PRO A 94 -23.56 -13.08 -5.72
CA PRO A 94 -23.05 -12.56 -4.46
C PRO A 94 -23.05 -13.68 -3.41
N SER A 95 -21.89 -13.87 -2.78
CA SER A 95 -21.68 -14.84 -1.70
C SER A 95 -22.32 -14.35 -0.40
N HIS A 96 -22.39 -13.03 -0.22
CA HIS A 96 -22.99 -12.38 0.93
C HIS A 96 -24.04 -11.36 0.50
N THR A 97 -25.04 -11.14 1.36
CA THR A 97 -26.09 -10.13 1.14
C THR A 97 -25.92 -9.00 2.13
N LEU A 98 -25.85 -7.76 1.63
CA LEU A 98 -25.80 -6.59 2.50
C LEU A 98 -27.03 -6.51 3.40
N TYR A 99 -26.80 -6.11 4.64
CA TYR A 99 -27.89 -5.66 5.50
C TYR A 99 -28.49 -4.37 4.95
N PRO A 100 -29.82 -4.18 5.07
CA PRO A 100 -30.52 -3.09 4.40
C PRO A 100 -30.10 -1.71 4.93
N SER A 101 -29.63 -1.63 6.18
CA SER A 101 -29.13 -0.41 6.81
C SER A 101 -28.13 -0.74 7.94
N LEU A 102 -27.36 0.27 8.37
CA LEU A 102 -26.49 0.18 9.55
C LEU A 102 -27.29 -0.15 10.82
N GLU A 103 -28.49 0.40 10.97
CA GLU A 103 -29.37 0.11 12.11
C GLU A 103 -29.77 -1.37 12.15
N ALA A 104 -30.11 -1.96 11.00
CA ALA A 104 -30.44 -3.38 10.91
C ALA A 104 -29.24 -4.28 11.24
N LEU A 105 -28.04 -3.89 10.77
CA LEU A 105 -26.80 -4.59 11.06
C LEU A 105 -26.45 -4.57 12.56
N LEU A 106 -26.73 -3.45 13.24
CA LEU A 106 -26.39 -3.27 14.66
C LEU A 106 -27.49 -3.71 15.64
N GLN A 107 -28.57 -4.36 15.17
CA GLN A 107 -29.56 -4.93 16.09
C GLN A 107 -28.94 -6.02 16.98
N PRO A 108 -29.31 -6.11 18.27
CA PRO A 108 -28.78 -7.13 19.18
C PRO A 108 -28.94 -8.56 18.64
N ALA A 109 -30.10 -8.88 18.05
CA ALA A 109 -30.35 -10.20 17.46
C ALA A 109 -29.42 -10.50 16.26
N THR A 110 -29.15 -9.49 15.42
CA THR A 110 -28.21 -9.60 14.29
C THR A 110 -26.79 -9.87 14.80
N LEU A 111 -26.32 -9.06 15.75
CA LEU A 111 -24.98 -9.19 16.32
C LEU A 111 -24.82 -10.50 17.12
N ALA A 112 -25.87 -10.98 17.77
CA ALA A 112 -25.87 -12.27 18.44
C ALA A 112 -25.67 -13.42 17.44
N ALA A 113 -26.35 -13.36 16.28
CA ALA A 113 -26.18 -14.34 15.22
C ALA A 113 -24.77 -14.30 14.60
N LEU A 114 -24.23 -13.09 14.35
CA LEU A 114 -22.90 -12.91 13.76
C LEU A 114 -21.76 -13.33 14.70
N THR A 115 -21.91 -13.08 16.00
CA THR A 115 -20.87 -13.40 17.00
C THR A 115 -21.00 -14.79 17.61
N GLY A 116 -22.13 -15.46 17.41
CA GLY A 116 -22.44 -16.75 18.04
C GLY A 116 -22.63 -16.67 19.56
N SER A 117 -22.93 -15.49 20.11
CA SER A 117 -23.10 -15.26 21.54
C SER A 117 -24.30 -14.35 21.82
N PRO A 118 -25.06 -14.52 22.92
CA PRO A 118 -26.17 -13.62 23.25
C PRO A 118 -25.71 -12.15 23.35
N VAL A 119 -26.53 -11.24 22.85
CA VAL A 119 -26.35 -9.78 22.95
C VAL A 119 -27.67 -9.18 23.41
N GLU A 120 -27.66 -8.49 24.55
CA GLU A 120 -28.84 -7.83 25.12
C GLU A 120 -28.85 -6.33 24.81
N ALA A 121 -27.67 -5.71 24.83
CA ALA A 121 -27.49 -4.27 24.62
C ALA A 121 -26.33 -3.98 23.67
N VAL A 122 -26.46 -2.89 22.91
CA VAL A 122 -25.44 -2.41 21.97
C VAL A 122 -25.21 -0.92 22.23
N THR A 123 -23.97 -0.57 22.53
CA THR A 123 -23.56 0.84 22.69
C THR A 123 -22.68 1.23 21.52
N VAL A 124 -22.95 2.39 20.91
CA VAL A 124 -22.23 2.89 19.75
C VAL A 124 -21.65 4.26 20.06
N GLU A 125 -20.34 4.42 19.88
CA GLU A 125 -19.64 5.68 20.09
C GLU A 125 -18.76 6.06 18.89
N PRO A 126 -18.76 7.32 18.43
CA PRO A 126 -17.81 7.77 17.42
C PRO A 126 -16.38 7.70 17.95
N PHE A 127 -15.45 7.29 17.10
CA PHE A 127 -14.03 7.44 17.38
C PHE A 127 -13.24 7.79 16.11
N LYS A 128 -11.99 8.22 16.30
CA LYS A 128 -11.08 8.56 15.20
C LYS A 128 -9.74 7.87 15.43
N THR A 129 -9.23 7.21 14.41
CA THR A 129 -7.88 6.65 14.39
C THR A 129 -6.91 7.64 13.76
N ILE A 130 -5.64 7.55 14.12
CA ILE A 130 -4.58 8.40 13.54
C ILE A 130 -4.34 8.10 12.05
N ASP A 131 -4.61 6.86 11.63
CA ASP A 131 -4.40 6.39 10.26
C ASP A 131 -5.65 6.52 9.35
N SER A 132 -6.74 7.12 9.85
CA SER A 132 -7.90 7.48 9.02
C SER A 132 -7.63 8.79 8.26
N LEU A 133 -7.21 8.65 6.99
CA LEU A 133 -6.73 9.75 6.16
C LEU A 133 -7.60 10.04 4.91
N SER A 134 -8.66 9.25 4.68
CA SER A 134 -9.49 9.34 3.47
C SER A 134 -10.83 10.08 3.64
N GLY A 135 -11.21 10.43 4.88
CA GLY A 135 -12.53 11.00 5.22
C GLY A 135 -13.54 9.98 5.76
N SER A 136 -13.15 8.70 5.83
CA SER A 136 -13.92 7.61 6.45
C SER A 136 -14.27 7.89 7.92
N ARG A 137 -15.48 7.50 8.34
CA ARG A 137 -15.93 7.65 9.74
C ARG A 137 -15.91 6.31 10.45
N PHE A 138 -15.57 6.33 11.74
CA PHE A 138 -15.48 5.13 12.54
C PHE A 138 -16.39 5.19 13.76
N LEU A 139 -17.04 4.08 14.06
CA LEU A 139 -17.82 3.87 15.26
C LEU A 139 -17.26 2.67 16.01
N ARG A 140 -17.13 2.78 17.33
CA ARG A 140 -16.89 1.64 18.19
C ARG A 140 -18.23 1.11 18.66
N VAL A 141 -18.39 -0.20 18.58
CA VAL A 141 -19.60 -0.92 18.95
C VAL A 141 -19.27 -1.85 20.11
N LEU A 142 -19.86 -1.60 21.28
CA LEU A 142 -19.70 -2.41 22.47
C LEU A 142 -20.93 -3.29 22.65
N LEU A 143 -20.71 -4.59 22.81
CA LEU A 143 -21.76 -5.56 23.10
C LEU A 143 -21.88 -5.72 24.61
N ASP A 144 -23.07 -5.47 25.16
CA ASP A 144 -23.38 -5.52 26.60
C ASP A 144 -22.46 -4.64 27.46
N GLY A 145 -21.92 -3.57 26.87
CA GLY A 145 -20.98 -2.65 27.53
C GLY A 145 -19.58 -3.24 27.79
N ASP A 146 -19.26 -4.42 27.26
CA ASP A 146 -17.98 -5.10 27.47
C ASP A 146 -16.94 -4.68 26.41
N PRO A 147 -15.84 -4.01 26.81
CA PRO A 147 -14.75 -3.66 25.91
C PRO A 147 -14.06 -4.87 25.26
N ALA A 148 -14.10 -6.05 25.86
CA ALA A 148 -13.53 -7.27 25.30
C ALA A 148 -14.36 -7.84 24.14
N ARG A 149 -15.62 -7.39 24.00
CA ARG A 149 -16.54 -7.75 22.92
C ARG A 149 -16.74 -6.60 21.94
N ALA A 150 -15.76 -5.70 21.86
CA ALA A 150 -15.81 -4.54 20.98
C ALA A 150 -15.69 -4.93 19.51
N HIS A 151 -16.39 -4.17 18.68
CA HIS A 151 -16.31 -4.18 17.23
C HIS A 151 -16.09 -2.75 16.73
N VAL A 152 -15.68 -2.63 15.46
CA VAL A 152 -15.48 -1.37 14.78
C VAL A 152 -16.37 -1.33 13.55
N VAL A 153 -17.06 -0.23 13.32
CA VAL A 153 -17.73 0.04 12.05
C VAL A 153 -16.93 1.09 11.28
N LYS A 154 -16.47 0.75 10.08
CA LYS A 154 -15.96 1.71 9.09
C LYS A 154 -17.10 2.13 8.17
N ARG A 155 -17.33 3.43 8.05
CA ARG A 155 -18.36 4.02 7.19
C ARG A 155 -17.71 4.78 6.05
N ILE A 156 -18.00 4.35 4.82
CA ILE A 156 -17.44 4.91 3.59
C ILE A 156 -18.58 5.49 2.74
N ALA A 157 -18.36 6.65 2.14
CA ALA A 157 -19.27 7.22 1.17
C ALA A 157 -18.54 8.18 0.24
N HIS A 158 -18.93 8.21 -1.03
CA HIS A 158 -18.27 9.02 -2.05
C HIS A 158 -18.33 10.54 -1.77
N ASP A 159 -19.39 11.00 -1.11
CA ASP A 159 -19.58 12.43 -0.78
C ASP A 159 -18.55 12.97 0.22
N ARG A 160 -18.04 12.12 1.10
CA ARG A 160 -17.11 12.49 2.18
C ARG A 160 -15.70 11.97 1.95
N ASP A 161 -15.55 10.82 1.29
CA ASP A 161 -14.26 10.17 1.15
C ASP A 161 -13.53 10.62 -0.13
N TRP A 162 -12.43 11.34 0.01
CA TRP A 162 -11.68 11.87 -1.14
C TRP A 162 -11.04 10.76 -1.97
N LEU A 163 -10.66 9.65 -1.35
CA LEU A 163 -10.04 8.52 -2.04
C LEU A 163 -11.09 7.79 -2.89
N MET A 164 -12.33 7.66 -2.38
CA MET A 164 -13.44 7.19 -3.21
C MET A 164 -13.66 8.09 -4.43
N ARG A 165 -13.63 9.42 -4.27
CA ARG A 165 -13.71 10.34 -5.43
C ARG A 165 -12.52 10.20 -6.39
N ALA A 166 -11.31 10.09 -5.85
CA ALA A 166 -10.07 9.96 -6.63
C ALA A 166 -10.00 8.68 -7.44
N THR A 167 -10.60 7.62 -6.94
CA THR A 167 -10.62 6.30 -7.59
C THR A 167 -11.93 6.01 -8.32
N GLY A 168 -12.88 6.96 -8.34
CA GLY A 168 -14.20 6.79 -8.92
C GLY A 168 -15.05 5.71 -8.24
N ASP A 169 -14.80 5.41 -6.96
CA ASP A 169 -15.59 4.44 -6.20
C ASP A 169 -16.99 4.99 -5.87
N ARG A 170 -18.00 4.47 -6.55
CA ARG A 170 -19.42 4.77 -6.28
C ARG A 170 -20.16 3.64 -5.58
N ILE A 171 -19.51 2.49 -5.40
CA ILE A 171 -20.14 1.26 -4.94
C ILE A 171 -19.69 0.84 -3.52
N GLY A 172 -18.56 1.38 -3.06
CA GLY A 172 -17.88 0.97 -1.84
C GLY A 172 -17.18 -0.36 -2.05
N ARG A 173 -16.00 -0.35 -2.70
CA ARG A 173 -15.28 -1.56 -3.13
C ARG A 173 -14.93 -2.51 -1.99
N SER A 174 -14.68 -2.01 -0.79
CA SER A 174 -14.49 -2.87 0.39
C SER A 174 -15.76 -3.62 0.80
N ALA A 175 -16.95 -3.04 0.60
CA ALA A 175 -18.19 -3.78 0.82
C ALA A 175 -18.45 -4.76 -0.32
N LEU A 176 -18.15 -4.38 -1.56
CA LEU A 176 -18.21 -5.26 -2.71
C LEU A 176 -17.32 -6.51 -2.53
N ALA A 177 -16.09 -6.35 -2.03
CA ALA A 177 -15.20 -7.48 -1.75
C ALA A 177 -15.80 -8.47 -0.75
N TRP A 178 -16.55 -7.98 0.24
CA TRP A 178 -17.35 -8.84 1.11
C TRP A 178 -18.52 -9.50 0.34
N GLU A 179 -19.34 -8.72 -0.37
CA GLU A 179 -20.49 -9.23 -1.14
C GLU A 179 -20.10 -10.34 -2.12
N THR A 180 -18.95 -10.23 -2.77
CA THR A 180 -18.46 -11.21 -3.75
C THR A 180 -17.77 -12.43 -3.12
N GLY A 181 -17.57 -12.42 -1.80
CA GLY A 181 -16.85 -13.49 -1.08
C GLY A 181 -15.32 -13.43 -1.23
N LEU A 182 -14.76 -12.30 -1.71
CA LEU A 182 -13.31 -12.17 -1.86
C LEU A 182 -12.58 -12.39 -0.53
N TYR A 183 -13.17 -11.92 0.57
CA TYR A 183 -12.61 -12.12 1.91
C TYR A 183 -12.58 -13.59 2.33
N ASP A 184 -13.57 -14.38 1.95
CA ASP A 184 -13.59 -15.82 2.26
C ASP A 184 -12.55 -16.59 1.43
N ASP A 185 -12.26 -16.09 0.23
CA ASP A 185 -11.29 -16.68 -0.70
C ASP A 185 -9.84 -16.24 -0.39
N THR A 186 -9.62 -15.38 0.62
CA THR A 186 -8.26 -15.03 1.05
C THR A 186 -7.52 -16.26 1.59
N PRO A 187 -6.18 -16.32 1.43
CA PRO A 187 -5.40 -17.43 1.99
C PRO A 187 -5.52 -17.45 3.51
N PRO A 188 -5.36 -18.62 4.18
CA PRO A 188 -5.53 -18.74 5.62
C PRO A 188 -4.56 -17.87 6.43
N GLU A 189 -3.45 -17.42 5.84
CA GLU A 189 -2.53 -16.46 6.44
C GLU A 189 -3.08 -15.04 6.55
N ILE A 190 -4.17 -14.71 5.86
CA ILE A 190 -4.78 -13.38 5.86
C ILE A 190 -6.11 -13.41 6.59
N ASP A 191 -6.32 -12.36 7.36
CA ASP A 191 -7.55 -12.07 8.07
C ASP A 191 -8.03 -10.68 7.65
N ALA A 192 -9.11 -10.63 6.86
CA ALA A 192 -9.71 -9.39 6.40
C ALA A 192 -10.55 -8.69 7.47
N VAL A 193 -10.79 -9.33 8.63
CA VAL A 193 -11.49 -8.87 9.84
C VAL A 193 -12.95 -8.40 9.70
N VAL A 194 -13.43 -8.21 8.48
CA VAL A 194 -14.82 -7.83 8.16
C VAL A 194 -15.75 -9.00 8.48
N VAL A 195 -16.75 -8.72 9.32
CA VAL A 195 -17.76 -9.68 9.76
C VAL A 195 -19.00 -9.58 8.87
N ALA A 196 -19.46 -8.36 8.60
CA ALA A 196 -20.65 -8.10 7.80
C ALA A 196 -20.66 -6.67 7.26
N CYS A 197 -21.39 -6.45 6.15
CA CYS A 197 -21.56 -5.14 5.55
C CYS A 197 -23.04 -4.75 5.42
N SER A 198 -23.30 -3.44 5.37
CA SER A 198 -24.64 -2.87 5.19
C SER A 198 -24.62 -1.66 4.26
N ASN A 199 -25.80 -1.27 3.76
CA ASN A 199 -25.99 0.10 3.29
C ASN A 199 -25.89 1.08 4.46
N ASP A 200 -25.36 2.26 4.18
CA ASP A 200 -25.37 3.37 5.13
C ASP A 200 -26.32 4.47 4.63
N ASP A 201 -27.52 4.49 5.19
CA ASP A 201 -28.60 5.41 4.81
C ASP A 201 -28.19 6.88 4.96
N ALA A 202 -27.24 7.18 5.84
CA ALA A 202 -26.70 8.53 5.96
C ALA A 202 -25.67 8.78 4.84
N GLY A 203 -26.16 9.16 3.66
CA GLY A 203 -25.36 9.62 2.51
C GLY A 203 -25.08 8.57 1.43
N GLY A 204 -25.88 7.49 1.37
CA GLY A 204 -25.79 6.50 0.28
C GLY A 204 -24.47 5.73 0.26
N GLY A 205 -23.88 5.54 1.44
CA GLY A 205 -22.59 4.89 1.63
C GLY A 205 -22.69 3.40 1.94
N ARG A 206 -21.58 2.82 2.37
CA ARG A 206 -21.50 1.46 2.92
C ARG A 206 -20.95 1.52 4.34
N ALA A 207 -21.37 0.58 5.18
CA ALA A 207 -20.80 0.38 6.49
C ALA A 207 -20.30 -1.06 6.65
N LEU A 208 -19.07 -1.20 7.13
CA LEU A 208 -18.37 -2.47 7.33
C LEU A 208 -18.20 -2.68 8.82
N LEU A 209 -18.84 -3.72 9.37
CA LEU A 209 -18.62 -4.18 10.73
C LEU A 209 -17.39 -5.09 10.76
N MET A 210 -16.44 -4.78 11.62
CA MET A 210 -15.16 -5.44 11.76
C MET A 210 -14.94 -5.84 13.22
N ARG A 211 -14.19 -6.93 13.45
CA ARG A 211 -13.70 -7.25 14.80
C ARG A 211 -12.75 -6.15 15.27
N ASP A 212 -12.78 -5.82 16.57
CA ASP A 212 -11.78 -4.93 17.16
C ASP A 212 -10.45 -5.68 17.31
N ILE A 213 -9.51 -5.38 16.42
CA ILE A 213 -8.19 -6.00 16.34
C ILE A 213 -7.08 -5.04 16.76
N ALA A 214 -7.40 -3.91 17.39
CA ALA A 214 -6.42 -2.88 17.76
C ALA A 214 -5.18 -3.43 18.50
N PRO A 215 -5.29 -4.42 19.42
CA PRO A 215 -4.12 -5.01 20.09
C PRO A 215 -3.14 -5.75 19.17
N HIS A 216 -3.58 -6.12 17.97
CA HIS A 216 -2.80 -6.90 17.00
C HIS A 216 -2.17 -6.05 15.91
N LEU A 217 -2.57 -4.78 15.78
CA LEU A 217 -2.04 -3.89 14.75
C LEU A 217 -0.59 -3.52 15.01
N VAL A 218 0.14 -3.29 13.92
CA VAL A 218 1.47 -2.68 14.01
C VAL A 218 1.33 -1.30 14.64
N PRO A 219 2.05 -0.99 15.73
CA PRO A 219 1.95 0.31 16.37
C PRO A 219 2.28 1.46 15.40
N ALA A 220 1.51 2.54 15.51
CA ALA A 220 1.74 3.78 14.78
C ALA A 220 3.09 4.42 15.19
N GLY A 221 3.64 5.23 14.28
CA GLY A 221 4.90 5.95 14.47
C GLY A 221 6.04 5.43 13.59
N ASP A 222 7.25 5.90 13.91
CA ASP A 222 8.43 5.75 13.03
C ASP A 222 9.33 4.57 13.41
N ALA A 223 8.96 3.79 14.43
CA ALA A 223 9.75 2.64 14.87
C ALA A 223 9.80 1.58 13.77
N PRO A 224 11.01 1.11 13.37
CA PRO A 224 11.13 -0.01 12.45
C PRO A 224 10.42 -1.26 12.99
N ILE A 225 9.82 -2.03 12.10
CA ILE A 225 9.38 -3.38 12.45
C ILE A 225 10.58 -4.31 12.55
N SER A 226 10.42 -5.48 13.14
CA SER A 226 11.46 -6.51 13.16
C SER A 226 11.60 -7.23 11.81
N VAL A 227 12.76 -7.84 11.57
CA VAL A 227 13.01 -8.70 10.39
C VAL A 227 11.97 -9.82 10.29
N ALA A 228 11.60 -10.42 11.42
CA ALA A 228 10.61 -11.50 11.48
C ALA A 228 9.19 -11.03 11.13
N GLU A 229 8.78 -9.84 11.59
CA GLU A 229 7.49 -9.26 11.21
C GLU A 229 7.46 -8.93 9.72
N ASN A 230 8.53 -8.34 9.19
CA ASN A 230 8.66 -8.09 7.75
C ASN A 230 8.52 -9.39 6.95
N ASP A 231 9.21 -10.46 7.34
CA ASP A 231 9.13 -11.76 6.67
C ASP A 231 7.70 -12.34 6.69
N ILE A 232 7.00 -12.24 7.82
CA ILE A 232 5.58 -12.66 7.95
C ILE A 232 4.70 -11.88 6.97
N PHE A 233 4.86 -10.55 6.88
CA PHE A 233 4.07 -9.73 5.96
C PHE A 233 4.36 -10.03 4.49
N LEU A 234 5.62 -10.26 4.12
CA LEU A 234 5.99 -10.65 2.76
C LEU A 234 5.45 -12.04 2.41
N GLY A 235 5.47 -12.98 3.37
CA GLY A 235 4.88 -14.31 3.20
C GLY A 235 3.37 -14.26 2.97
N ALA A 236 2.64 -13.42 3.70
CA ALA A 236 1.21 -13.22 3.51
C ALA A 236 0.88 -12.52 2.18
N MET A 237 1.67 -11.51 1.78
CA MET A 237 1.55 -10.86 0.46
C MET A 237 1.74 -11.86 -0.68
N ALA A 238 2.77 -12.69 -0.59
CA ALA A 238 3.02 -13.76 -1.56
C ALA A 238 1.88 -14.80 -1.58
N ALA A 239 1.32 -15.14 -0.42
CA ALA A 239 0.19 -16.07 -0.31
C ALA A 239 -1.06 -15.50 -1.01
N LEU A 240 -1.38 -14.22 -0.82
CA LEU A 240 -2.49 -13.55 -1.50
C LEU A 240 -2.28 -13.61 -3.02
N HIS A 241 -1.11 -13.19 -3.46
CA HIS A 241 -0.79 -13.13 -4.88
C HIS A 241 -0.79 -14.52 -5.53
N ALA A 242 -0.32 -15.55 -4.85
CA ALA A 242 -0.35 -16.92 -5.36
C ALA A 242 -1.78 -17.49 -5.44
N THR A 243 -2.63 -17.17 -4.46
CA THR A 243 -4.03 -17.64 -4.40
C THR A 243 -4.83 -17.20 -5.62
N PHE A 244 -4.64 -15.94 -6.03
CA PHE A 244 -5.37 -15.36 -7.16
C PHE A 244 -4.59 -15.32 -8.48
N TRP A 245 -3.51 -16.09 -8.60
CA TRP A 245 -2.60 -16.01 -9.73
C TRP A 245 -3.26 -16.26 -11.10
N ASN A 246 -3.10 -15.31 -12.03
CA ASN A 246 -3.63 -15.28 -13.40
C ASN A 246 -5.15 -15.34 -13.53
N GLN A 247 -5.71 -16.50 -13.90
CA GLN A 247 -7.09 -16.63 -14.35
C GLN A 247 -8.08 -16.31 -13.22
N SER A 248 -7.73 -16.68 -11.98
CA SER A 248 -8.51 -16.36 -10.80
C SER A 248 -8.64 -14.85 -10.60
N ALA A 249 -7.55 -14.08 -10.75
CA ALA A 249 -7.60 -12.63 -10.67
C ALA A 249 -8.35 -11.96 -11.82
N ARG A 250 -8.26 -12.51 -13.05
CA ARG A 250 -9.04 -11.98 -14.17
C ARG A 250 -10.54 -12.11 -13.93
N ALA A 251 -10.98 -13.24 -13.37
CA ALA A 251 -12.36 -13.41 -12.96
C ALA A 251 -12.77 -12.43 -11.83
N ALA A 252 -11.87 -12.17 -10.87
CA ALA A 252 -12.12 -11.19 -9.81
C ALA A 252 -12.15 -9.73 -10.33
N ALA A 253 -11.39 -9.41 -11.38
CA ALA A 253 -11.33 -8.07 -11.97
C ALA A 253 -12.69 -7.62 -12.55
N GLU A 254 -13.51 -8.56 -13.01
CA GLU A 254 -14.82 -8.30 -13.61
C GLU A 254 -15.88 -7.81 -12.60
N LEU A 255 -15.53 -7.74 -11.31
CA LEU A 255 -16.45 -7.43 -10.21
C LEU A 255 -16.66 -5.94 -9.95
N GLY A 256 -15.93 -5.04 -10.63
CA GLY A 256 -16.02 -3.58 -10.41
C GLY A 256 -14.96 -3.02 -9.45
N PHE A 257 -13.87 -3.78 -9.24
CA PHE A 257 -12.68 -3.33 -8.54
C PHE A 257 -11.96 -2.19 -9.26
N ILE A 258 -11.00 -1.55 -8.57
CA ILE A 258 -10.28 -0.42 -9.16
C ILE A 258 -9.43 -0.91 -10.35
N THR A 259 -9.34 -0.10 -11.39
CA THR A 259 -8.44 -0.37 -12.53
C THR A 259 -7.01 0.08 -12.24
N PRO A 260 -5.98 -0.52 -12.85
CA PRO A 260 -4.60 -0.04 -12.71
C PRO A 260 -4.44 1.45 -13.06
N GLU A 261 -5.15 1.96 -14.06
CA GLU A 261 -5.15 3.38 -14.43
C GLU A 261 -5.66 4.25 -13.28
N GLN A 262 -6.77 3.87 -12.64
CA GLN A 262 -7.31 4.56 -11.47
C GLN A 262 -6.37 4.47 -10.27
N VAL A 263 -5.65 3.35 -10.09
CA VAL A 263 -4.63 3.21 -9.03
C VAL A 263 -3.54 4.25 -9.18
N TYR A 264 -2.96 4.38 -10.38
CA TYR A 264 -1.86 5.32 -10.64
C TYR A 264 -2.34 6.78 -10.64
N HIS A 265 -3.58 7.04 -11.07
CA HIS A 265 -4.14 8.40 -11.08
C HIS A 265 -4.59 8.89 -9.69
N ALA A 266 -4.86 7.99 -8.74
CA ALA A 266 -5.40 8.35 -7.42
C ALA A 266 -4.54 9.35 -6.62
N PHE A 267 -3.24 9.43 -6.91
CA PHE A 267 -2.29 10.32 -6.24
C PHE A 267 -1.64 11.32 -7.22
N SER A 268 -2.29 11.60 -8.35
CA SER A 268 -1.81 12.55 -9.36
C SER A 268 -1.93 14.01 -8.90
N PRO A 269 -1.19 14.96 -9.51
CA PRO A 269 -1.38 16.39 -9.30
C PRO A 269 -2.83 16.84 -9.52
N GLU A 270 -3.54 16.22 -10.46
CA GLU A 270 -4.94 16.51 -10.74
C GLU A 270 -5.85 16.16 -9.57
N THR A 271 -5.62 15.02 -8.91
CA THR A 271 -6.35 14.69 -7.67
C THR A 271 -6.07 15.74 -6.59
N GLY A 272 -4.80 16.16 -6.43
CA GLY A 272 -4.44 17.21 -5.48
C GLY A 272 -5.18 18.53 -5.73
N ARG A 273 -5.29 18.96 -7.00
CA ARG A 273 -6.05 20.15 -7.40
C ARG A 273 -7.55 20.01 -7.17
N ARG A 274 -8.16 18.90 -7.58
CA ARG A 274 -9.61 18.67 -7.46
C ARG A 274 -10.06 18.69 -6.00
N GLU A 275 -9.24 18.17 -5.10
CA GLU A 275 -9.57 18.03 -3.68
C GLU A 275 -8.93 19.12 -2.79
N ALA A 276 -8.35 20.18 -3.38
CA ALA A 276 -7.58 21.19 -2.66
C ALA A 276 -8.38 21.93 -1.58
N GLU A 277 -9.66 22.19 -1.84
CA GLU A 277 -10.59 22.85 -0.92
C GLU A 277 -11.20 21.90 0.13
N GLY A 278 -10.90 20.59 0.04
CA GLY A 278 -11.37 19.60 0.99
C GLY A 278 -10.76 19.73 2.39
N GLU A 279 -11.33 19.06 3.38
CA GLU A 279 -10.81 19.07 4.75
C GLU A 279 -9.53 18.23 4.91
N ASP A 280 -9.37 17.19 4.09
CA ASP A 280 -8.30 16.19 4.22
C ASP A 280 -6.92 16.75 3.87
N ALA A 281 -5.91 16.34 4.64
CA ALA A 281 -4.54 16.81 4.49
C ALA A 281 -3.79 16.16 3.31
N ILE A 282 -4.14 14.91 2.97
CA ILE A 282 -3.40 14.14 1.96
C ILE A 282 -3.50 14.76 0.56
N PRO A 283 -4.67 15.16 0.04
CA PRO A 283 -4.71 15.79 -1.28
C PRO A 283 -3.92 17.09 -1.41
N LYS A 284 -3.90 17.90 -0.34
CA LYS A 284 -3.07 19.12 -0.27
C LYS A 284 -1.58 18.77 -0.31
N ALA A 285 -1.19 17.70 0.40
CA ALA A 285 0.18 17.21 0.41
C ALA A 285 0.58 16.59 -0.95
N ILE A 286 -0.33 15.90 -1.64
CA ILE A 286 -0.11 15.42 -3.02
C ILE A 286 0.24 16.59 -3.94
N ALA A 287 -0.59 17.66 -3.94
CA ALA A 287 -0.35 18.85 -4.75
C ALA A 287 1.01 19.48 -4.43
N ALA A 288 1.26 19.80 -3.16
CA ALA A 288 2.50 20.43 -2.72
C ALA A 288 3.74 19.57 -3.01
N GLY A 289 3.64 18.24 -2.91
CA GLY A 289 4.74 17.34 -3.19
C GLY A 289 5.12 17.32 -4.66
N TRP A 290 4.14 17.29 -5.57
CA TRP A 290 4.40 17.31 -7.00
C TRP A 290 4.89 18.66 -7.52
N GLU A 291 4.53 19.78 -6.87
CA GLU A 291 5.07 21.11 -7.18
C GLU A 291 6.60 21.19 -7.01
N LEU A 292 7.18 20.37 -6.13
CA LEU A 292 8.62 20.31 -5.88
C LEU A 292 9.39 19.49 -6.91
N LEU A 293 8.70 18.78 -7.81
CA LEU A 293 9.33 17.90 -8.80
C LEU A 293 10.41 18.62 -9.64
N PRO A 294 10.16 19.83 -10.24
CA PRO A 294 11.13 20.54 -11.05
C PRO A 294 12.42 20.96 -10.34
N GLU A 295 12.33 21.16 -9.02
CA GLU A 295 13.45 21.61 -8.19
C GLU A 295 14.33 20.46 -7.70
N LEU A 296 13.73 19.29 -7.48
CA LEU A 296 14.39 18.18 -6.80
C LEU A 296 14.79 17.03 -7.73
N VAL A 297 14.24 16.97 -8.94
CA VAL A 297 14.43 15.83 -9.86
C VAL A 297 14.97 16.30 -11.22
N GLY A 298 15.94 15.54 -11.74
CA GLY A 298 16.59 15.78 -13.03
C GLY A 298 15.60 15.81 -14.21
N ALA A 299 15.92 16.61 -15.22
CA ALA A 299 15.04 16.81 -16.39
C ALA A 299 14.77 15.51 -17.17
N ASP A 300 15.75 14.59 -17.19
CA ASP A 300 15.63 13.25 -17.77
C ASP A 300 14.49 12.45 -17.11
N VAL A 301 14.48 12.39 -15.78
CA VAL A 301 13.43 11.69 -15.03
C VAL A 301 12.09 12.43 -15.12
N ARG A 302 12.08 13.76 -15.03
CA ARG A 302 10.85 14.55 -15.13
C ARG A 302 10.14 14.38 -16.47
N SER A 303 10.90 14.31 -17.57
CA SER A 303 10.35 14.09 -18.91
C SER A 303 9.60 12.76 -19.07
N ILE A 304 9.84 11.79 -18.16
CA ILE A 304 9.13 10.51 -18.09
C ILE A 304 7.92 10.64 -17.14
N VAL A 305 8.13 11.22 -15.96
CA VAL A 305 7.13 11.22 -14.88
C VAL A 305 5.96 12.15 -15.19
N GLU A 306 6.22 13.36 -15.67
CA GLU A 306 5.18 14.37 -15.90
C GLU A 306 4.08 13.87 -16.86
N PRO A 307 4.39 13.31 -18.05
CA PRO A 307 3.37 12.76 -18.94
C PRO A 307 2.60 11.58 -18.33
N LEU A 308 3.26 10.72 -17.55
CA LEU A 308 2.62 9.55 -16.93
C LEU A 308 1.70 9.92 -15.76
N LEU A 309 1.96 11.04 -15.07
CA LEU A 309 1.07 11.58 -14.05
C LEU A 309 -0.23 12.12 -14.66
N GLU A 310 -0.18 12.62 -15.89
CA GLU A 310 -1.36 13.04 -16.66
C GLU A 310 -2.09 11.84 -17.26
N ASP A 311 -1.34 10.90 -17.83
CA ASP A 311 -1.87 9.73 -18.49
C ASP A 311 -1.05 8.46 -18.18
N PRO A 312 -1.52 7.59 -17.26
CA PRO A 312 -0.80 6.37 -16.91
C PRO A 312 -0.96 5.24 -17.95
N ARG A 313 -1.73 5.44 -19.04
CA ARG A 313 -1.99 4.38 -20.04
C ARG A 313 -0.73 3.77 -20.67
N PRO A 314 0.36 4.51 -20.96
CA PRO A 314 1.58 3.88 -21.47
C PRO A 314 2.13 2.83 -20.49
N LEU A 315 2.13 3.14 -19.20
CA LEU A 315 2.56 2.22 -18.15
C LEU A 315 1.61 1.00 -18.03
N THR A 316 0.30 1.22 -17.98
CA THR A 316 -0.66 0.09 -17.86
C THR A 316 -0.67 -0.79 -19.11
N THR A 317 -0.46 -0.20 -20.29
CA THR A 317 -0.28 -0.94 -21.55
C THR A 317 0.98 -1.79 -21.52
N ALA A 318 2.10 -1.24 -21.05
CA ALA A 318 3.34 -1.99 -20.90
C ALA A 318 3.22 -3.13 -19.88
N LEU A 319 2.42 -2.96 -18.83
CA LEU A 319 2.16 -3.97 -17.81
C LEU A 319 1.18 -5.08 -18.26
N ALA A 320 0.27 -4.78 -19.20
CA ALA A 320 -0.81 -5.68 -19.62
C ALA A 320 -0.39 -7.11 -20.05
N PRO A 321 0.78 -7.34 -20.69
CA PRO A 321 1.24 -8.69 -21.06
C PRO A 321 1.66 -9.55 -19.87
N TYR A 322 1.95 -8.97 -18.70
CA TYR A 322 2.48 -9.69 -17.55
C TYR A 322 1.37 -10.39 -16.75
N ARG A 323 1.77 -11.36 -15.92
CA ARG A 323 0.85 -12.13 -15.08
C ARG A 323 0.20 -11.21 -14.06
N VAL A 324 -1.10 -11.39 -13.87
CA VAL A 324 -1.91 -10.61 -12.93
C VAL A 324 -2.31 -11.46 -11.73
N THR A 325 -2.60 -10.80 -10.62
CA THR A 325 -3.19 -11.38 -9.41
C THR A 325 -4.13 -10.36 -8.76
N VAL A 326 -4.83 -10.74 -7.69
CA VAL A 326 -5.50 -9.77 -6.82
C VAL A 326 -4.43 -9.09 -5.97
N VAL A 327 -4.40 -7.76 -6.04
CA VAL A 327 -3.51 -6.91 -5.25
C VAL A 327 -4.37 -6.04 -4.33
N HIS A 328 -3.91 -5.86 -3.11
CA HIS A 328 -4.56 -5.04 -2.10
C HIS A 328 -4.47 -3.54 -2.45
N SER A 329 -3.33 -3.15 -3.03
CA SER A 329 -2.93 -1.79 -3.41
C SER A 329 -2.80 -0.78 -2.26
N ASP A 330 -2.87 -1.23 -1.00
CA ASP A 330 -2.60 -0.38 0.16
C ASP A 330 -1.86 -1.12 1.28
N TRP A 331 -0.77 -1.81 0.93
CA TRP A 331 0.07 -2.58 1.84
C TRP A 331 0.94 -1.66 2.75
N LYS A 332 0.31 -0.77 3.52
CA LYS A 332 0.97 0.10 4.50
C LYS A 332 0.92 -0.52 5.90
N LEU A 333 1.94 -0.29 6.73
CA LEU A 333 1.99 -0.87 8.08
C LEU A 333 0.79 -0.48 8.96
N GLY A 334 0.18 0.68 8.75
CA GLY A 334 -1.06 1.08 9.44
C GLY A 334 -2.28 0.20 9.12
N ASN A 335 -2.23 -0.60 8.04
CA ASN A 335 -3.27 -1.56 7.67
C ASN A 335 -2.90 -3.00 8.06
N LEU A 336 -1.76 -3.21 8.70
CA LEU A 336 -1.22 -4.53 9.00
C LEU A 336 -1.23 -4.83 10.49
N GLY A 337 -1.45 -6.10 10.82
CA GLY A 337 -1.31 -6.63 12.17
C GLY A 337 -0.93 -8.11 12.16
N ILE A 338 -0.58 -8.63 13.33
CA ILE A 338 -0.26 -10.05 13.51
C ILE A 338 -1.07 -10.61 14.67
N ILE A 339 -1.96 -11.55 14.35
CA ILE A 339 -2.62 -12.40 15.33
C ILE A 339 -1.74 -13.62 15.56
N ARG A 340 -1.32 -13.83 16.80
CA ARG A 340 -0.48 -14.97 17.20
C ARG A 340 -1.35 -16.02 17.87
N HIS A 341 -1.25 -17.25 17.38
CA HIS A 341 -1.96 -18.40 17.94
C HIS A 341 -0.99 -19.33 18.66
N THR A 342 -1.43 -19.89 19.79
CA THR A 342 -0.67 -20.93 20.48
C THR A 342 -0.73 -22.22 19.66
N GLY A 343 0.42 -22.71 19.19
CA GLY A 343 0.51 -23.97 18.46
C GLY A 343 0.09 -23.92 16.98
N ALA A 344 -0.11 -22.74 16.40
CA ALA A 344 -0.40 -22.55 14.98
C ALA A 344 0.40 -21.37 14.39
N PRO A 345 0.59 -21.32 13.07
CA PRO A 345 1.22 -20.17 12.40
C PRO A 345 0.48 -18.86 12.70
N PRO A 346 1.17 -17.70 12.69
CA PRO A 346 0.52 -16.41 12.85
C PRO A 346 -0.36 -16.08 11.65
N GLN A 347 -1.41 -15.30 11.89
CA GLN A 347 -2.28 -14.73 10.86
C GLN A 347 -2.01 -13.23 10.72
N VAL A 348 -1.96 -12.74 9.49
CA VAL A 348 -1.80 -11.33 9.16
C VAL A 348 -3.17 -10.68 9.05
N VAL A 349 -3.41 -9.68 9.88
CA VAL A 349 -4.55 -8.77 9.70
C VAL A 349 -4.23 -7.87 8.52
N LEU A 350 -5.17 -7.77 7.57
CA LEU A 350 -5.07 -6.87 6.43
C LEU A 350 -6.36 -6.04 6.33
N LEU A 351 -6.24 -4.76 6.70
CA LEU A 351 -7.33 -3.79 6.65
C LEU A 351 -7.35 -3.03 5.33
N ASP A 352 -8.47 -2.36 5.07
CA ASP A 352 -8.57 -1.26 4.11
C ASP A 352 -8.46 -1.66 2.63
N TRP A 353 -9.40 -2.50 2.19
CA TRP A 353 -9.48 -3.05 0.84
C TRP A 353 -10.08 -2.10 -0.20
N ASP A 354 -10.13 -0.79 0.08
CA ASP A 354 -10.81 0.20 -0.78
C ASP A 354 -10.16 0.32 -2.17
N ARG A 355 -8.89 -0.08 -2.27
CA ARG A 355 -8.07 -0.03 -3.48
C ARG A 355 -7.76 -1.41 -4.07
N VAL A 356 -8.51 -2.45 -3.67
CA VAL A 356 -8.34 -3.79 -4.22
C VAL A 356 -8.49 -3.77 -5.75
N CYS A 357 -7.51 -4.36 -6.44
CA CYS A 357 -7.34 -4.30 -7.89
C CYS A 357 -6.92 -5.68 -8.43
N ALA A 358 -7.10 -5.90 -9.73
CA ALA A 358 -6.38 -6.95 -10.44
C ALA A 358 -5.16 -6.33 -11.14
N GLY A 359 -3.96 -6.74 -10.76
CA GLY A 359 -2.71 -6.14 -11.24
C GLY A 359 -1.51 -7.06 -11.07
N GLN A 360 -0.33 -6.55 -11.42
CA GLN A 360 0.93 -7.27 -11.25
C GLN A 360 1.29 -7.30 -9.76
N PRO A 361 1.90 -8.39 -9.26
CA PRO A 361 2.29 -8.49 -7.84
C PRO A 361 3.25 -7.37 -7.40
N GLY A 362 4.02 -6.80 -8.35
CA GLY A 362 4.90 -5.67 -8.08
C GLY A 362 4.18 -4.40 -7.63
N LEU A 363 2.86 -4.27 -7.86
CA LEU A 363 2.07 -3.10 -7.45
C LEU A 363 2.03 -2.96 -5.91
N ASP A 364 1.70 -4.06 -5.21
CA ASP A 364 1.74 -4.10 -3.74
C ASP A 364 3.16 -4.02 -3.20
N LEU A 365 4.11 -4.69 -3.84
CA LEU A 365 5.52 -4.65 -3.42
C LEU A 365 6.09 -3.23 -3.53
N GLY A 366 5.85 -2.55 -4.65
CA GLY A 366 6.31 -1.17 -4.86
C GLY A 366 5.68 -0.20 -3.87
N TRP A 367 4.37 -0.33 -3.61
CA TRP A 367 3.68 0.42 -2.56
C TRP A 367 4.31 0.16 -1.18
N TYR A 368 4.52 -1.10 -0.81
CA TYR A 368 5.12 -1.50 0.47
C TYR A 368 6.50 -0.89 0.68
N LEU A 369 7.35 -0.92 -0.35
CA LEU A 369 8.69 -0.35 -0.32
C LEU A 369 8.69 1.18 -0.15
N ALA A 370 7.74 1.85 -0.79
CA ALA A 370 7.63 3.30 -0.79
C ALA A 370 7.04 3.84 0.53
N VAL A 371 5.87 3.33 0.91
CA VAL A 371 5.11 3.86 2.06
C VAL A 371 5.77 3.52 3.40
N ASN A 372 6.44 2.35 3.48
CA ASN A 372 7.05 1.88 4.72
C ASN A 372 8.57 2.13 4.78
N SER A 373 9.16 2.88 3.85
CA SER A 373 10.61 2.94 3.63
C SER A 373 11.43 3.24 4.90
N ALA A 374 10.95 4.16 5.75
CA ALA A 374 11.61 4.55 7.00
C ALA A 374 11.54 3.47 8.11
N ARG A 375 10.66 2.48 7.95
CA ARG A 375 10.38 1.43 8.96
C ARG A 375 10.85 0.04 8.53
N LEU A 376 11.40 -0.12 7.33
CA LEU A 376 11.91 -1.40 6.86
C LEU A 376 13.15 -1.81 7.68
N PRO A 377 13.22 -3.07 8.17
CA PRO A 377 14.35 -3.54 8.97
C PRO A 377 15.56 -3.97 8.12
N VAL A 378 15.39 -4.07 6.80
CA VAL A 378 16.37 -4.55 5.84
C VAL A 378 16.32 -3.67 4.59
N SER A 379 17.31 -3.80 3.69
CA SER A 379 17.32 -3.01 2.46
C SER A 379 16.13 -3.36 1.55
N LYS A 380 15.77 -2.44 0.64
CA LYS A 380 14.70 -2.67 -0.33
C LYS A 380 14.99 -3.87 -1.23
N GLU A 381 16.25 -4.09 -1.58
CA GLU A 381 16.71 -5.23 -2.38
C GLU A 381 16.51 -6.55 -1.61
N ALA A 382 16.76 -6.56 -0.30
CA ALA A 382 16.49 -7.71 0.54
C ALA A 382 14.98 -7.99 0.66
N VAL A 383 14.15 -6.94 0.76
CA VAL A 383 12.67 -7.06 0.72
C VAL A 383 12.20 -7.65 -0.62
N ILE A 384 12.68 -7.13 -1.75
CA ILE A 384 12.36 -7.63 -3.10
C ILE A 384 12.75 -9.10 -3.24
N THR A 385 13.96 -9.46 -2.79
CA THR A 385 14.46 -10.84 -2.85
C THR A 385 13.64 -11.78 -1.97
N GLY A 386 13.35 -11.38 -0.74
CA GLY A 386 12.54 -12.17 0.19
C GLY A 386 11.12 -12.38 -0.32
N TYR A 387 10.49 -11.31 -0.82
CA TYR A 387 9.16 -11.41 -1.43
C TYR A 387 9.14 -12.37 -2.62
N ARG A 388 10.10 -12.26 -3.54
CA ARG A 388 10.22 -13.17 -4.68
C ARG A 388 10.33 -14.63 -4.23
N ALA A 389 11.18 -14.90 -3.24
CA ALA A 389 11.37 -16.25 -2.70
C ALA A 389 10.08 -16.82 -2.10
N HIS A 390 9.32 -16.02 -1.35
CA HIS A 390 8.01 -16.42 -0.84
C HIS A 390 7.02 -16.72 -1.97
N LEU A 391 6.97 -15.88 -3.01
CA LEU A 391 6.07 -16.07 -4.14
C LEU A 391 6.42 -17.35 -4.93
N GLU A 392 7.71 -17.58 -5.22
CA GLU A 392 8.18 -18.80 -5.89
C GLU A 392 7.85 -20.06 -5.09
N ALA A 393 8.03 -20.02 -3.76
CA ALA A 393 7.67 -21.13 -2.88
C ALA A 393 6.16 -21.43 -2.93
N ARG A 394 5.31 -20.40 -2.92
CA ARG A 394 3.84 -20.53 -2.99
C ARG A 394 3.36 -21.04 -4.34
N LEU A 395 4.00 -20.62 -5.43
CA LEU A 395 3.70 -21.09 -6.78
C LEU A 395 4.31 -22.47 -7.07
N ALA A 396 5.15 -22.99 -6.17
CA ALA A 396 5.91 -24.24 -6.33
C ALA A 396 6.74 -24.29 -7.62
N GLN A 397 7.20 -23.14 -8.11
CA GLN A 397 8.02 -23.02 -9.31
C GLN A 397 8.84 -21.72 -9.29
N PRO A 398 10.04 -21.70 -9.88
CA PRO A 398 10.79 -20.47 -10.04
C PRO A 398 10.07 -19.52 -11.01
N LEU A 399 10.20 -18.23 -10.76
CA LEU A 399 9.77 -17.20 -11.70
C LEU A 399 10.86 -17.01 -12.75
N ASP A 400 10.45 -16.80 -14.00
CA ASP A 400 11.37 -16.44 -15.06
C ASP A 400 12.01 -15.07 -14.76
N ASP A 401 13.34 -14.98 -14.85
CA ASP A 401 14.10 -13.78 -14.48
C ASP A 401 13.77 -12.58 -15.39
N ALA A 402 13.60 -12.82 -16.69
CA ALA A 402 13.29 -11.76 -17.64
C ALA A 402 11.88 -11.19 -17.38
N TRP A 403 10.93 -12.08 -17.11
CA TRP A 403 9.58 -11.72 -16.68
C TRP A 403 9.60 -10.94 -15.36
N TRP A 404 10.30 -11.45 -14.34
CA TRP A 404 10.34 -10.85 -13.00
C TRP A 404 10.93 -9.44 -13.05
N GLN A 405 12.06 -9.29 -13.72
CA GLN A 405 12.76 -8.01 -13.81
C GLN A 405 11.91 -6.96 -14.54
N ALA A 406 11.33 -7.33 -15.69
CA ALA A 406 10.58 -6.36 -16.48
C ALA A 406 9.29 -5.89 -15.79
N GLN A 407 8.53 -6.79 -15.15
CA GLN A 407 7.35 -6.37 -14.39
C GLN A 407 7.73 -5.58 -13.13
N LEU A 408 8.86 -5.88 -12.50
CA LEU A 408 9.34 -5.16 -11.31
C LEU A 408 9.72 -3.72 -11.67
N GLU A 409 10.49 -3.53 -12.74
CA GLU A 409 10.89 -2.20 -13.22
C GLU A 409 9.69 -1.31 -13.54
N LEU A 410 8.71 -1.85 -14.28
CA LEU A 410 7.45 -1.14 -14.56
C LEU A 410 6.65 -0.86 -13.28
N SER A 411 6.57 -1.83 -12.36
CA SER A 411 5.83 -1.66 -11.10
C SER A 411 6.47 -0.61 -10.19
N LEU A 412 7.80 -0.52 -10.14
CA LEU A 412 8.51 0.48 -9.34
C LEU A 412 8.42 1.89 -9.94
N LEU A 413 8.39 2.01 -11.27
CA LEU A 413 7.97 3.25 -11.94
C LEU A 413 6.55 3.64 -11.49
N GLY A 414 5.59 2.71 -11.55
CA GLY A 414 4.22 2.94 -11.09
C GLY A 414 4.10 3.28 -9.60
N ALA A 415 4.96 2.72 -8.74
CA ALA A 415 5.03 3.07 -7.33
C ALA A 415 5.53 4.51 -7.13
N PHE A 416 6.49 4.97 -7.93
CA PHE A 416 6.91 6.38 -7.92
C PHE A 416 5.78 7.31 -8.38
N LEU A 417 4.98 6.94 -9.40
CA LEU A 417 3.81 7.75 -9.79
C LEU A 417 2.78 7.90 -8.66
N GLN A 418 2.67 6.90 -7.78
CA GLN A 418 1.75 6.96 -6.64
C GLN A 418 2.34 7.69 -5.42
N LEU A 419 3.62 7.48 -5.16
CA LEU A 419 4.28 7.83 -3.90
C LEU A 419 5.61 8.57 -4.11
N GLY A 420 5.76 9.29 -5.22
CA GLY A 420 6.86 10.24 -5.44
C GLY A 420 6.65 11.56 -4.70
N TRP A 421 5.41 12.07 -4.66
CA TRP A 421 5.05 13.30 -3.92
C TRP A 421 5.47 13.34 -2.44
N PRO A 422 5.31 12.28 -1.60
CA PRO A 422 5.75 12.33 -0.21
C PRO A 422 7.28 12.25 -0.10
N LYS A 423 7.99 11.65 -1.06
CA LYS A 423 9.46 11.65 -1.11
C LYS A 423 10.00 13.04 -1.45
N LEU A 424 9.34 13.74 -2.37
CA LEU A 424 9.63 15.13 -2.72
C LEU A 424 9.42 16.05 -1.51
N LEU A 425 8.29 15.95 -0.82
CA LEU A 425 8.06 16.68 0.44
C LEU A 425 9.12 16.37 1.50
N GLY A 426 9.43 15.08 1.66
CA GLY A 426 10.46 14.62 2.59
C GLY A 426 11.84 15.20 2.29
N ALA A 427 12.24 15.24 1.03
CA ALA A 427 13.52 15.79 0.57
C ALA A 427 13.62 17.32 0.69
N ALA A 428 12.47 18.01 0.72
CA ALA A 428 12.35 19.43 1.01
C ALA A 428 12.13 19.74 2.51
N SER A 429 12.15 18.71 3.38
CA SER A 429 11.93 18.91 4.82
C SER A 429 12.90 19.92 5.43
N PRO A 430 12.44 20.81 6.33
CA PRO A 430 13.33 21.72 7.05
C PRO A 430 14.24 20.98 8.05
N ASP A 431 13.93 19.73 8.39
CA ASP A 431 14.77 18.87 9.22
C ASP A 431 15.89 18.25 8.37
N PRO A 432 17.18 18.63 8.56
CA PRO A 432 18.24 18.23 7.64
C PRO A 432 18.46 16.71 7.57
N SER A 433 18.23 15.97 8.65
CA SER A 433 18.34 14.51 8.65
C SER A 433 17.23 13.84 7.84
N THR A 434 16.00 14.34 7.95
CA THR A 434 14.87 13.87 7.15
C THR A 434 15.13 14.20 5.68
N ALA A 435 15.52 15.44 5.37
CA ALA A 435 15.81 15.85 3.99
C ALA A 435 16.92 15.02 3.36
N ALA A 436 18.02 14.76 4.07
CA ALA A 436 19.13 13.95 3.57
C ALA A 436 18.69 12.50 3.31
N ARG A 437 17.92 11.89 4.23
CA ARG A 437 17.38 10.54 4.05
C ARG A 437 16.48 10.44 2.83
N GLU A 438 15.53 11.37 2.69
CA GLU A 438 14.54 11.33 1.61
C GLU A 438 15.15 11.71 0.26
N ARG A 439 16.24 12.50 0.21
CA ARG A 439 17.03 12.67 -1.02
C ARG A 439 17.69 11.37 -1.46
N ALA A 440 18.25 10.59 -0.55
CA ALA A 440 18.77 9.26 -0.88
C ALA A 440 17.65 8.31 -1.35
N GLU A 441 16.45 8.42 -0.77
CA GLU A 441 15.28 7.69 -1.27
C GLU A 441 14.92 8.12 -2.70
N LEU A 442 14.90 9.43 -3.00
CA LEU A 442 14.65 9.94 -4.34
C LEU A 442 15.70 9.43 -5.35
N ASP A 443 16.98 9.42 -5.00
CA ASP A 443 18.03 8.87 -5.88
C ASP A 443 17.76 7.39 -6.21
N TRP A 444 17.35 6.60 -5.21
CA TRP A 444 16.96 5.21 -5.43
C TRP A 444 15.75 5.09 -6.35
N TRP A 445 14.68 5.84 -6.10
CA TRP A 445 13.46 5.78 -6.90
C TRP A 445 13.66 6.28 -8.34
N THR A 446 14.42 7.34 -8.54
CA THR A 446 14.71 7.90 -9.86
C THR A 446 15.47 6.91 -10.74
N SER A 447 16.35 6.08 -10.16
CA SER A 447 17.02 4.99 -10.89
C SER A 447 16.02 3.96 -11.43
N TRP A 448 14.99 3.61 -10.65
CA TRP A 448 13.93 2.69 -11.07
C TRP A 448 12.94 3.33 -12.04
N VAL A 449 12.71 4.63 -11.95
CA VAL A 449 11.94 5.36 -12.98
C VAL A 449 12.63 5.23 -14.34
N LEU A 450 13.95 5.44 -14.41
CA LEU A 450 14.71 5.28 -15.66
C LEU A 450 14.69 3.84 -16.16
N ALA A 451 14.83 2.85 -15.27
CA ALA A 451 14.77 1.44 -15.64
C ALA A 451 13.39 1.03 -16.17
N GLY A 452 12.31 1.47 -15.51
CA GLY A 452 10.93 1.24 -15.96
C GLY A 452 10.61 1.97 -17.26
N ALA A 453 11.12 3.19 -17.44
CA ALA A 453 10.93 3.95 -18.67
C ALA A 453 11.53 3.28 -19.90
N ALA A 454 12.65 2.55 -19.73
CA ALA A 454 13.24 1.76 -20.81
C ALA A 454 12.37 0.57 -21.27
N ARG A 455 11.24 0.34 -20.60
CA ARG A 455 10.25 -0.71 -20.92
C ARG A 455 8.93 -0.17 -21.48
N LEU A 456 8.76 1.16 -21.53
CA LEU A 456 7.64 1.82 -22.21
C LEU A 456 7.94 1.91 -23.71
#